data_AF-A0AAU0PGK6-F1
#
_entry.id   AF-A0AAU0PGK6-F1
#
_cell.length_a   1.000
_cell.length_b   1.000
_cell.length_c   1.000
_cell.angle_alpha   90.00
_cell.angle_beta   90.00
_cell.angle_gamma   90.00
#
_symmetry.space_group_name_H-M   'P 1'
#
loop_
_entity.id
_entity.type
_entity.pdbx_description
1 polymer ?
#
loop_
_entity_poly.entity_id
_entity_poly.type
_entity_poly.pdbx_seq_one_letter_code
_entity_poly.pdbx_strand_id
1 'polypeptide(L)'
;MSFILKDEAIFIADSHYNKKNQEFKIILERIKNSEIFCSQIFLMGDNFDFLSNEIKYFKNRNKDIIELLNSLSDSFEIFYLEGNHDYNLSKIFQKIKVVKRENQPLLLKYEDKKIALSHGDNFINWHYNLYCKIIRNSYFLYFLNFLDINFFISKKIEQALENKNICHNLNYFEELVNKRVKNYTEDIIIEGHYHQAKSYKIGNQEYINIPSLCCQKSFTRFKNKTFLNENL
;
A
#
# COMPACT_ATOMS: atom_id res chain seq x y z
N MET A 1 -4.40 12.43 -14.87
CA MET A 1 -3.65 11.66 -15.89
C MET A 1 -4.00 10.19 -15.68
N SER A 2 -4.38 9.45 -16.73
CA SER A 2 -4.72 8.02 -16.60
C SER A 2 -3.59 7.15 -17.13
N PHE A 3 -3.17 6.14 -16.38
CA PHE A 3 -2.14 5.19 -16.81
C PHE A 3 -2.77 3.92 -17.40
N ILE A 4 -2.03 3.20 -18.24
CA ILE A 4 -2.52 1.94 -18.83
C ILE A 4 -2.12 0.80 -17.91
N LEU A 5 -3.09 -0.03 -17.52
CA LEU A 5 -2.83 -1.30 -16.85
C LEU A 5 -2.35 -2.32 -17.87
N LYS A 6 -1.19 -2.93 -17.62
CA LYS A 6 -0.59 -3.96 -18.46
C LYS A 6 -0.96 -5.34 -17.92
N ASP A 7 -1.07 -6.31 -18.83
CA ASP A 7 -1.20 -7.72 -18.45
C ASP A 7 0.04 -8.15 -17.65
N GLU A 8 -0.11 -9.07 -16.70
CA GLU A 8 0.92 -9.51 -15.75
C GLU A 8 1.36 -8.42 -14.74
N ALA A 9 0.54 -7.39 -14.53
CA ALA A 9 0.74 -6.43 -13.44
C ALA A 9 0.43 -7.07 -12.08
N ILE A 10 1.21 -6.73 -11.05
CA ILE A 10 1.00 -7.23 -9.68
C ILE A 10 0.65 -6.09 -8.71
N PHE A 11 -0.18 -6.40 -7.72
CA PHE A 11 -0.64 -5.50 -6.68
C PHE A 11 -0.29 -6.10 -5.32
N ILE A 12 0.48 -5.36 -4.54
CA ILE A 12 0.99 -5.77 -3.23
C ILE A 12 0.58 -4.70 -2.21
N ALA A 13 -0.09 -5.10 -1.14
CA ALA A 13 -0.59 -4.20 -0.11
C ALA A 13 -0.42 -4.80 1.28
N ASP A 14 -0.45 -3.93 2.28
CA ASP A 14 -0.61 -4.30 3.69
C ASP A 14 0.39 -5.39 4.11
N SER A 15 1.62 -5.24 3.64
CA SER A 15 2.68 -6.21 3.89
C SER A 15 3.25 -6.08 5.31
N HIS A 16 3.10 -4.91 5.94
CA HIS A 16 3.55 -4.61 7.30
C HIS A 16 4.95 -5.17 7.60
N TYR A 17 5.90 -4.91 6.69
CA TYR A 17 7.26 -5.44 6.78
C TYR A 17 7.92 -4.98 8.08
N ASN A 18 8.36 -5.96 8.88
CA ASN A 18 9.08 -5.80 10.15
C ASN A 18 9.87 -7.10 10.44
N LYS A 19 10.44 -7.27 11.64
CA LYS A 19 11.22 -8.48 11.99
C LYS A 19 10.45 -9.79 11.85
N LYS A 20 9.13 -9.75 12.10
CA LYS A 20 8.25 -10.92 12.12
C LYS A 20 7.67 -11.21 10.73
N ASN A 21 7.35 -10.16 9.98
CA ASN A 21 6.71 -10.23 8.67
C ASN A 21 7.74 -9.98 7.57
N GLN A 22 8.19 -11.04 6.90
CA GLN A 22 9.26 -11.01 5.91
C GLN A 22 8.76 -11.19 4.47
N GLU A 23 7.46 -11.37 4.27
CA GLU A 23 6.87 -11.68 2.96
C GLU A 23 7.14 -10.60 1.93
N PHE A 24 7.15 -9.33 2.33
CA PHE A 24 7.48 -8.23 1.43
C PHE A 24 8.89 -8.34 0.87
N LYS A 25 9.85 -8.72 1.72
CA LYS A 25 11.23 -8.95 1.27
C LYS A 25 11.30 -10.12 0.30
N ILE A 26 10.65 -11.23 0.66
CA ILE A 26 10.64 -12.47 -0.14
C ILE A 26 10.08 -12.19 -1.54
N ILE A 27 8.92 -11.54 -1.67
CA ILE A 27 8.34 -11.29 -2.99
C ILE A 27 9.23 -10.37 -3.84
N LEU A 28 9.82 -9.32 -3.26
CA LEU A 28 10.70 -8.41 -3.99
C LEU A 28 12.00 -9.09 -4.45
N GLU A 29 12.57 -9.97 -3.63
CA GLU A 29 13.75 -10.78 -4.01
C GLU A 29 13.41 -11.75 -5.14
N ARG A 30 12.25 -12.42 -5.08
CA ARG A 30 11.78 -13.31 -6.14
C ARG A 30 11.53 -12.59 -7.45
N ILE A 31 10.99 -11.36 -7.41
CA ILE A 31 10.86 -10.51 -8.61
C ILE A 31 12.24 -10.15 -9.15
N LYS A 32 13.18 -9.71 -8.30
CA LYS A 32 14.55 -9.36 -8.69
C LYS A 32 15.28 -10.54 -9.36
N ASN A 33 15.06 -11.75 -8.85
CA ASN A 33 15.66 -12.98 -9.37
C ASN A 33 14.89 -13.57 -10.57
N SER A 34 13.86 -12.88 -11.07
CA SER A 34 12.99 -13.36 -12.16
C SER A 34 12.25 -14.67 -11.88
N GLU A 35 12.08 -15.02 -10.61
CA GLU A 35 11.25 -16.16 -10.17
C GLU A 35 9.76 -15.83 -10.21
N ILE A 36 9.42 -14.54 -10.06
CA ILE A 36 8.08 -14.00 -10.29
C ILE A 36 8.17 -12.98 -11.42
N PHE A 37 7.54 -13.29 -12.56
CA PHE A 37 7.41 -12.35 -13.66
C PHE A 37 6.32 -11.31 -13.34
N CYS A 38 6.55 -10.05 -13.72
CA CYS A 38 5.53 -9.01 -13.71
C CYS A 38 5.86 -7.89 -14.69
N SER A 39 4.85 -7.24 -15.26
CA SER A 39 5.03 -6.10 -16.18
C SER A 39 4.99 -4.72 -15.48
N GLN A 40 4.28 -4.64 -14.37
CA GLN A 40 4.12 -3.45 -13.51
C GLN A 40 3.98 -3.90 -12.06
N ILE A 41 4.39 -3.03 -11.14
CA ILE A 41 4.26 -3.26 -9.70
C ILE A 41 3.45 -2.11 -9.09
N PHE A 42 2.32 -2.44 -8.47
CA PHE A 42 1.48 -1.51 -7.72
C PHE A 42 1.62 -1.82 -6.22
N LEU A 43 2.30 -0.93 -5.49
CA LEU A 43 2.42 -0.96 -4.04
C LEU A 43 1.26 -0.16 -3.44
N MET A 44 0.28 -0.84 -2.87
CA MET A 44 -1.04 -0.32 -2.49
C MET A 44 -1.13 0.10 -1.01
N GLY A 45 -0.05 0.68 -0.48
CA GLY A 45 0.07 1.19 0.89
C GLY A 45 0.31 0.11 1.95
N ASP A 46 0.74 0.57 3.13
CA ASP A 46 1.03 -0.22 4.33
C ASP A 46 2.00 -1.40 4.10
N ASN A 47 2.96 -1.24 3.17
CA ASN A 47 3.96 -2.27 2.90
C ASN A 47 5.07 -2.31 3.95
N PHE A 48 5.34 -1.18 4.60
CA PHE A 48 6.18 -1.11 5.79
C PHE A 48 5.32 -0.98 7.03
N ASP A 49 5.74 -1.61 8.13
CA ASP A 49 5.05 -1.45 9.41
C ASP A 49 5.14 0.00 9.92
N PHE A 50 6.20 0.72 9.57
CA PHE A 50 6.22 2.18 9.50
C PHE A 50 7.34 2.67 8.59
N LEU A 51 7.06 3.65 7.73
CA LEU A 51 8.09 4.35 6.96
C LEU A 51 7.71 5.80 6.67
N SER A 52 8.64 6.71 6.94
CA SER A 52 8.51 8.10 6.55
C SER A 52 9.87 8.72 6.31
N ASN A 53 9.98 9.60 5.30
CA ASN A 53 11.24 10.25 4.95
C ASN A 53 11.87 10.99 6.15
N GLU A 54 11.03 11.58 6.99
CA GLU A 54 11.47 12.43 8.10
C GLU A 54 12.06 11.63 9.28
N ILE A 55 11.69 10.35 9.43
CA ILE A 55 12.06 9.55 10.61
C ILE A 55 13.29 8.68 10.31
N LYS A 56 14.45 9.08 10.82
CA LYS A 56 15.75 8.45 10.56
C LYS A 56 15.79 6.99 11.01
N TYR A 57 15.19 6.66 12.16
CA TYR A 57 15.18 5.31 12.69
C TYR A 57 14.60 4.30 11.69
N PHE A 58 13.39 4.55 11.20
CA PHE A 58 12.69 3.63 10.31
C PHE A 58 13.29 3.60 8.91
N LYS A 59 13.86 4.71 8.40
CA LYS A 59 14.67 4.65 7.16
C LYS A 59 15.87 3.72 7.31
N ASN A 60 16.60 3.82 8.41
CA ASN A 60 17.76 2.96 8.65
C ASN A 60 17.34 1.51 8.86
N ARG A 61 16.25 1.28 9.60
CA ARG A 61 15.71 -0.05 9.89
C ARG A 61 15.29 -0.80 8.63
N ASN A 62 14.77 -0.07 7.65
CA ASN A 62 14.22 -0.60 6.39
C ASN A 62 15.14 -0.37 5.18
N LYS A 63 16.41 0.00 5.42
CA LYS A 63 17.35 0.42 4.38
C LYS A 63 17.47 -0.61 3.24
N ASP A 64 17.63 -1.89 3.57
CA ASP A 64 17.81 -2.96 2.59
C ASP A 64 16.62 -3.07 1.62
N ILE A 65 15.40 -2.94 2.14
CA ILE A 65 14.17 -3.00 1.33
C ILE A 65 14.00 -1.72 0.49
N ILE A 66 14.34 -0.56 1.06
CA ILE A 66 14.34 0.71 0.32
C ILE A 66 15.31 0.63 -0.87
N GLU A 67 16.52 0.11 -0.66
CA GLU A 67 17.53 -0.06 -1.72
C GLU A 67 17.07 -1.09 -2.76
N LEU A 68 16.47 -2.20 -2.33
CA LEU A 68 15.89 -3.20 -3.23
C LEU A 68 14.79 -2.61 -4.12
N LEU A 69 13.85 -1.84 -3.55
CA LEU A 69 12.79 -1.17 -4.31
C LEU A 69 13.35 -0.14 -5.30
N ASN A 70 14.33 0.66 -4.89
CA ASN A 70 14.99 1.60 -5.79
C ASN A 70 15.71 0.87 -6.94
N SER A 71 16.38 -0.25 -6.67
CA SER A 71 17.01 -1.08 -7.71
C SER A 71 15.97 -1.69 -8.66
N LEU A 72 14.85 -2.20 -8.15
CA LEU A 72 13.76 -2.72 -8.99
C LEU A 72 13.16 -1.61 -9.87
N SER A 73 13.07 -0.39 -9.37
CA SER A 73 12.54 0.75 -10.14
C SER A 73 13.39 1.18 -11.34
N ASP A 74 14.62 0.65 -11.47
CA ASP A 74 15.42 0.82 -12.68
C ASP A 74 14.92 -0.04 -13.85
N SER A 75 14.25 -1.16 -13.55
CA SER A 75 13.81 -2.16 -14.54
C SER A 75 12.28 -2.26 -14.65
N PHE A 76 11.55 -1.90 -13.60
CA PHE A 76 10.11 -2.03 -13.53
C PHE A 76 9.43 -0.68 -13.38
N GLU A 77 8.25 -0.55 -13.99
CA GLU A 77 7.34 0.55 -13.71
C GLU A 77 6.64 0.29 -12.38
N ILE A 78 6.99 1.08 -11.36
CA ILE A 78 6.44 0.95 -10.01
C ILE A 78 5.59 2.17 -9.65
N PHE A 79 4.38 1.92 -9.17
CA PHE A 79 3.51 2.91 -8.55
C PHE A 79 3.39 2.59 -7.06
N TYR A 80 3.47 3.60 -6.20
CA TYR A 80 3.34 3.41 -4.76
C TYR A 80 2.31 4.38 -4.21
N LEU A 81 1.15 3.86 -3.84
CA LEU A 81 0.11 4.60 -3.14
C LEU A 81 0.46 4.62 -1.64
N GLU A 82 0.64 5.80 -1.07
CA GLU A 82 0.93 5.94 0.37
C GLU A 82 -0.24 5.40 1.21
N GLY A 83 0.09 4.64 2.26
CA GLY A 83 -0.88 4.16 3.24
C GLY A 83 -0.92 5.01 4.51
N ASN A 84 -1.43 4.42 5.59
CA ASN A 84 -1.42 5.03 6.93
C ASN A 84 -0.19 4.67 7.77
N HIS A 85 0.58 3.67 7.38
CA HIS A 85 1.87 3.33 7.98
C HIS A 85 3.07 3.88 7.19
N ASP A 86 2.91 4.11 5.89
CA ASP A 86 3.98 4.52 4.99
C ASP A 86 3.65 5.76 4.14
N TYR A 87 4.21 6.91 4.50
CA TYR A 87 3.87 8.21 3.91
C TYR A 87 5.06 9.17 3.86
N ASN A 88 4.94 10.25 3.09
CA ASN A 88 6.05 11.13 2.70
C ASN A 88 7.16 10.37 1.97
N LEU A 89 6.78 9.46 1.07
CA LEU A 89 7.69 8.50 0.46
C LEU A 89 8.43 9.04 -0.77
N SER A 90 7.96 10.14 -1.37
CA SER A 90 8.50 10.66 -2.63
C SER A 90 9.99 11.04 -2.57
N LYS A 91 10.51 11.39 -1.39
CA LYS A 91 11.95 11.67 -1.19
C LYS A 91 12.78 10.40 -0.98
N ILE A 92 12.15 9.29 -0.60
CA ILE A 92 12.80 7.99 -0.41
C ILE A 92 12.96 7.27 -1.75
N PHE A 93 11.95 7.36 -2.62
CA PHE A 93 11.91 6.64 -3.89
C PHE A 93 11.90 7.61 -5.07
N GLN A 94 13.04 7.73 -5.77
CA GLN A 94 13.23 8.74 -6.81
C GLN A 94 12.55 8.38 -8.14
N LYS A 95 12.58 7.10 -8.53
CA LYS A 95 12.02 6.60 -9.80
C LYS A 95 10.64 5.95 -9.66
N ILE A 96 10.21 5.67 -8.43
CA ILE A 96 8.87 5.13 -8.16
C ILE A 96 7.85 6.26 -8.22
N LYS A 97 6.73 6.03 -8.90
CA LYS A 97 5.62 6.99 -8.98
C LYS A 97 4.81 6.95 -7.68
N VAL A 98 5.22 7.75 -6.70
CA VAL A 98 4.54 7.85 -5.40
C VAL A 98 3.27 8.70 -5.51
N VAL A 99 2.14 8.13 -5.10
CA VAL A 99 0.82 8.77 -5.06
C VAL A 99 0.43 9.01 -3.61
N LYS A 100 0.50 10.28 -3.19
CA LYS A 100 0.09 10.69 -1.84
C LYS A 100 -1.38 10.42 -1.59
N ARG A 101 -1.74 10.19 -0.33
CA ARG A 101 -3.11 9.92 0.10
C ARG A 101 -4.14 10.94 -0.42
N GLU A 102 -3.83 12.24 -0.37
CA GLU A 102 -4.74 13.29 -0.84
C GLU A 102 -4.96 13.29 -2.36
N ASN A 103 -4.08 12.62 -3.10
CA ASN A 103 -4.15 12.50 -4.55
C ASN A 103 -4.73 11.16 -5.01
N GLN A 104 -5.16 10.30 -4.08
CA GLN A 104 -5.84 9.04 -4.40
C GLN A 104 -7.33 9.28 -4.67
N PRO A 105 -7.93 8.59 -5.66
CA PRO A 105 -7.40 7.42 -6.36
C PRO A 105 -6.40 7.70 -7.49
N LEU A 106 -5.46 6.77 -7.71
CA LEU A 106 -4.72 6.66 -8.96
C LEU A 106 -5.64 6.02 -10.02
N LEU A 107 -5.85 6.72 -11.13
CA LEU A 107 -6.72 6.25 -12.21
C LEU A 107 -5.93 5.47 -13.26
N LEU A 108 -6.34 4.22 -13.50
CA LEU A 108 -5.88 3.40 -14.61
C LEU A 108 -6.97 3.23 -15.67
N LYS A 109 -6.54 2.82 -16.87
CA LYS A 109 -7.39 2.36 -17.96
C LYS A 109 -6.96 0.96 -18.38
N TYR A 110 -7.96 0.14 -18.66
CA TYR A 110 -7.77 -1.14 -19.33
C TYR A 110 -8.91 -1.33 -20.33
N GLU A 111 -8.58 -1.36 -21.62
CA GLU A 111 -9.58 -1.29 -22.70
C GLU A 111 -10.52 -0.09 -22.48
N ASP A 112 -11.83 -0.31 -22.46
CA ASP A 112 -12.84 0.71 -22.23
C ASP A 112 -13.16 0.93 -20.73
N LYS A 113 -12.55 0.14 -19.83
CA LYS A 113 -12.79 0.24 -18.38
C LYS A 113 -11.85 1.23 -17.71
N LYS A 114 -12.40 1.99 -16.76
CA LYS A 114 -11.64 2.84 -15.83
C LYS A 114 -11.51 2.13 -14.49
N ILE A 115 -10.32 2.22 -13.91
CA ILE A 115 -9.99 1.56 -12.65
C ILE A 115 -9.49 2.63 -11.67
N ALA A 116 -10.05 2.66 -10.46
CA ALA A 116 -9.61 3.50 -9.36
C ALA A 116 -8.79 2.67 -8.36
N LEU A 117 -7.54 3.07 -8.12
CA LEU A 117 -6.69 2.47 -7.08
C LEU A 117 -6.57 3.42 -5.90
N SER A 118 -6.87 2.94 -4.69
CA SER A 118 -6.57 3.65 -3.44
C SER A 118 -5.98 2.67 -2.43
N HIS A 119 -5.23 3.15 -1.44
CA HIS A 119 -4.90 2.32 -0.28
C HIS A 119 -6.19 1.92 0.47
N GLY A 120 -7.11 2.86 0.69
CA GLY A 120 -8.43 2.61 1.31
C GLY A 120 -8.66 3.39 2.59
N ASP A 121 -7.62 4.02 3.14
CA ASP A 121 -7.74 4.93 4.30
C ASP A 121 -8.26 6.33 3.93
N ASN A 122 -8.48 6.61 2.64
CA ASN A 122 -9.24 7.76 2.16
C ASN A 122 -10.74 7.59 2.47
N PHE A 123 -11.49 8.69 2.53
CA PHE A 123 -12.97 8.71 2.73
C PHE A 123 -13.50 8.09 4.06
N ILE A 124 -12.68 7.91 5.09
CA ILE A 124 -13.14 7.39 6.40
C ILE A 124 -14.03 8.40 7.16
N ASN A 125 -13.43 9.41 7.80
CA ASN A 125 -14.16 10.47 8.49
C ASN A 125 -13.26 11.70 8.71
N TRP A 126 -13.86 12.83 9.11
CA TRP A 126 -13.14 14.09 9.23
C TRP A 126 -12.09 14.10 10.35
N HIS A 127 -12.35 13.42 11.48
CA HIS A 127 -11.39 13.30 12.58
C HIS A 127 -10.14 12.52 12.14
N TYR A 128 -10.34 11.42 11.41
CA TYR A 128 -9.27 10.63 10.82
C TYR A 128 -8.49 11.46 9.80
N ASN A 129 -9.17 12.22 8.95
CA ASN A 129 -8.52 13.15 8.02
C ASN A 129 -7.68 14.21 8.74
N LEU A 130 -8.16 14.74 9.87
CA LEU A 130 -7.40 15.69 10.69
C LEU A 130 -6.16 15.04 11.30
N TYR A 131 -6.31 13.85 11.90
CA TYR A 131 -5.18 13.06 12.38
C TYR A 131 -4.14 12.85 11.28
N CYS A 132 -4.59 12.40 10.10
CA CYS A 132 -3.74 12.18 8.94
C CYS A 132 -2.96 13.42 8.51
N LYS A 133 -3.59 14.61 8.52
CA LYS A 133 -2.92 15.88 8.22
C LYS A 133 -1.84 16.23 9.24
N ILE A 134 -2.07 15.96 10.52
CA ILE A 134 -1.10 16.22 11.58
C ILE A 134 0.10 15.27 11.46
N ILE A 135 -0.15 13.96 11.42
CA ILE A 135 0.94 12.97 11.42
C ILE A 135 1.77 12.97 10.13
N ARG A 136 1.21 13.43 9.01
CA ARG A 136 1.95 13.53 7.73
C ARG A 136 2.68 14.87 7.55
N ASN A 137 2.54 15.82 8.49
CA ASN A 137 3.24 17.10 8.40
C ASN A 137 4.75 16.92 8.59
N SER A 138 5.55 17.24 7.56
CA SER A 138 7.00 17.03 7.60
C SER A 138 7.71 17.81 8.72
N TYR A 139 7.28 19.05 9.04
CA TYR A 139 7.90 19.83 10.12
C TYR A 139 7.65 19.19 11.48
N PHE A 140 6.43 18.72 11.70
CA PHE A 140 6.08 17.98 12.91
C PHE A 140 6.87 16.68 13.04
N LEU A 141 7.01 15.91 11.96
CA LEU A 141 7.79 14.67 11.97
C LEU A 141 9.29 14.92 12.18
N TYR A 142 9.88 15.96 11.56
CA TYR A 142 11.27 16.34 11.85
C TYR A 142 11.45 16.74 13.31
N PHE A 143 10.49 17.47 13.88
CA PHE A 143 10.47 17.81 15.30
C PHE A 143 10.39 16.56 16.19
N LEU A 144 9.49 15.61 15.90
CA LEU A 144 9.41 14.34 16.64
C LEU A 144 10.71 13.53 16.52
N ASN A 145 11.29 13.45 15.32
CA ASN A 145 12.57 12.77 15.10
C ASN A 145 13.72 13.45 15.86
N PHE A 146 13.70 14.78 15.99
CA PHE A 146 14.68 15.53 16.78
C PHE A 146 14.55 15.23 18.29
N LEU A 147 13.33 15.07 18.79
CA LEU A 147 13.08 14.69 20.19
C LEU A 147 13.38 13.21 20.50
N ASP A 148 13.56 12.37 19.48
CA ASP A 148 13.75 10.93 19.63
C ASP A 148 15.21 10.54 19.97
N ILE A 149 15.65 10.95 21.16
CA ILE A 149 17.00 10.70 21.68
C ILE A 149 17.24 9.19 21.79
N ASN A 150 18.34 8.70 21.20
CA ASN A 150 18.71 7.29 21.14
C ASN A 150 17.61 6.35 20.57
N PHE A 151 16.70 6.92 19.77
CA PHE A 151 15.56 6.24 19.16
C PHE A 151 14.58 5.60 20.16
N PHE A 152 14.46 6.15 21.37
CA PHE A 152 13.58 5.62 22.41
C PHE A 152 12.09 5.59 21.99
N ILE A 153 11.59 6.68 21.41
CA ILE A 153 10.21 6.80 20.93
C ILE A 153 10.01 5.86 19.74
N SER A 154 10.92 5.87 18.76
CA SER A 154 10.78 4.99 17.59
C SER A 154 10.80 3.51 17.96
N LYS A 155 11.65 3.08 18.90
CA LYS A 155 11.67 1.69 19.41
C LYS A 155 10.37 1.31 20.10
N LYS A 156 9.77 2.21 20.88
CA LYS A 156 8.45 1.97 21.48
C LYS A 156 7.36 1.84 20.44
N ILE A 157 7.39 2.69 19.41
CA ILE A 157 6.45 2.59 18.28
C ILE A 157 6.64 1.26 17.55
N GLU A 158 7.87 0.89 17.21
CA GLU A 158 8.18 -0.42 16.58
C GLU A 158 7.64 -1.58 17.42
N GLN A 159 7.88 -1.60 18.74
CA GLN A 159 7.34 -2.63 19.62
C GLN A 159 5.81 -2.65 19.68
N ALA A 160 5.17 -1.48 19.70
CA ALA A 160 3.70 -1.39 19.73
C ALA A 160 3.09 -1.92 18.41
N LEU A 161 3.70 -1.59 17.28
CA LEU A 161 3.29 -2.07 15.96
C LEU A 161 3.49 -3.59 15.82
N GLU A 162 4.66 -4.11 16.22
CA GLU A 162 4.98 -5.54 16.18
C GLU A 162 4.03 -6.41 17.04
N ASN A 163 3.36 -5.83 18.04
CA ASN A 163 2.43 -6.53 18.93
C ASN A 163 0.95 -6.37 18.53
N LYS A 164 0.66 -5.54 17.52
CA LYS A 164 -0.72 -5.30 17.06
C LYS A 164 -1.22 -6.51 16.28
N ASN A 165 -2.38 -7.05 16.67
CA ASN A 165 -3.08 -8.01 15.82
C ASN A 165 -3.87 -7.27 14.74
N ILE A 166 -3.40 -7.38 13.49
CA ILE A 166 -4.00 -6.72 12.32
C ILE A 166 -4.84 -7.68 11.47
N CYS A 167 -4.78 -8.99 11.71
CA CYS A 167 -5.44 -9.99 10.89
C CYS A 167 -6.76 -10.42 11.55
N HIS A 168 -7.87 -9.89 11.06
CA HIS A 168 -9.20 -10.19 11.54
C HIS A 168 -10.26 -10.05 10.43
N ASN A 169 -11.38 -10.75 10.59
CA ASN A 169 -12.49 -10.66 9.66
C ASN A 169 -13.43 -9.52 10.07
N LEU A 170 -13.81 -8.69 9.11
CA LEU A 170 -14.79 -7.63 9.28
C LEU A 170 -16.16 -8.14 8.87
N ASN A 171 -17.00 -8.47 9.86
CA ASN A 171 -18.36 -9.00 9.60
C ASN A 171 -19.26 -8.00 8.83
N TYR A 172 -19.00 -6.69 8.96
CA TYR A 172 -19.74 -5.62 8.29
C TYR A 172 -19.07 -5.14 7.00
N PHE A 173 -18.13 -5.90 6.44
CA PHE A 173 -17.32 -5.43 5.33
C PHE A 173 -18.14 -5.10 4.07
N GLU A 174 -19.16 -5.89 3.75
CA GLU A 174 -20.04 -5.61 2.61
C GLU A 174 -20.83 -4.30 2.76
N GLU A 175 -21.31 -3.99 3.97
CA GLU A 175 -21.97 -2.71 4.26
C GLU A 175 -21.01 -1.53 4.09
N LEU A 176 -19.76 -1.71 4.50
CA LEU A 176 -18.69 -0.74 4.30
C LEU A 176 -18.44 -0.52 2.81
N VAL A 177 -18.30 -1.60 2.02
CA VAL A 177 -18.10 -1.54 0.56
C VAL A 177 -19.25 -0.79 -0.12
N ASN A 178 -20.51 -1.08 0.25
CA ASN A 178 -21.69 -0.39 -0.27
C ASN A 178 -21.66 1.14 -0.05
N LYS A 179 -21.03 1.60 1.05
CA LYS A 179 -20.82 3.05 1.28
C LYS A 179 -19.63 3.57 0.49
N ARG A 180 -18.56 2.77 0.40
CA ARG A 180 -17.31 3.18 -0.25
C ARG A 180 -17.45 3.38 -1.75
N VAL A 181 -18.12 2.48 -2.46
CA VAL A 181 -18.28 2.56 -3.93
C VAL A 181 -18.91 3.87 -4.39
N LYS A 182 -19.74 4.51 -3.56
CA LYS A 182 -20.39 5.80 -3.84
C LYS A 182 -19.42 6.98 -3.99
N ASN A 183 -18.18 6.83 -3.51
CA ASN A 183 -17.13 7.85 -3.67
C ASN A 183 -16.41 7.78 -5.02
N TYR A 184 -16.74 6.78 -5.85
CA TYR A 184 -16.05 6.48 -7.09
C TYR A 184 -17.03 6.50 -8.27
N THR A 185 -16.53 6.88 -9.44
CA THR A 185 -17.30 6.85 -10.70
C THR A 185 -16.79 5.79 -11.67
N GLU A 186 -15.67 5.16 -11.33
CA GLU A 186 -14.94 4.17 -12.12
C GLU A 186 -15.61 2.80 -12.07
N ASP A 187 -15.37 1.99 -13.10
CA ASP A 187 -15.99 0.67 -13.27
C ASP A 187 -15.43 -0.36 -12.29
N ILE A 188 -14.14 -0.25 -11.96
CA ILE A 188 -13.44 -1.14 -11.04
C ILE A 188 -12.75 -0.30 -9.96
N ILE A 189 -12.92 -0.67 -8.70
CA ILE A 189 -12.32 -0.03 -7.53
C ILE A 189 -11.47 -1.07 -6.83
N ILE A 190 -10.20 -0.75 -6.60
CA ILE A 190 -9.25 -1.64 -5.94
C ILE A 190 -8.67 -0.94 -4.73
N GLU A 191 -8.85 -1.55 -3.56
CA GLU A 191 -8.36 -1.03 -2.27
C GLU A 191 -7.60 -2.10 -1.46
N GLY A 192 -6.57 -1.69 -0.72
CA GLY A 192 -5.94 -2.47 0.35
C GLY A 192 -6.61 -2.17 1.70
N HIS A 193 -5.82 -1.89 2.74
CA HIS A 193 -6.20 -1.36 4.07
C HIS A 193 -7.08 -2.26 4.96
N TYR A 194 -8.08 -2.93 4.38
CA TYR A 194 -9.09 -3.68 5.13
C TYR A 194 -8.70 -5.13 5.41
N HIS A 195 -7.69 -5.67 4.72
CA HIS A 195 -7.16 -7.03 4.91
C HIS A 195 -8.22 -8.14 4.78
N GLN A 196 -9.22 -7.97 3.92
CA GLN A 196 -10.33 -8.92 3.78
C GLN A 196 -10.19 -9.86 2.58
N ALA A 197 -9.43 -9.50 1.54
CA ALA A 197 -9.27 -10.31 0.31
C ALA A 197 -10.63 -10.70 -0.32
N LYS A 198 -11.58 -9.75 -0.35
CA LYS A 198 -12.96 -9.96 -0.82
C LYS A 198 -13.30 -9.03 -1.98
N SER A 199 -14.16 -9.50 -2.88
CA SER A 199 -14.68 -8.71 -3.99
C SER A 199 -16.21 -8.69 -3.99
N TYR A 200 -16.80 -7.58 -4.42
CA TYR A 200 -18.25 -7.38 -4.49
C TYR A 200 -18.62 -6.67 -5.79
N LYS A 201 -19.74 -7.06 -6.38
CA LYS A 201 -20.34 -6.35 -7.52
C LYS A 201 -21.51 -5.52 -7.04
N ILE A 202 -21.39 -4.19 -7.12
CA ILE A 202 -22.42 -3.24 -6.67
C ILE A 202 -22.92 -2.45 -7.87
N GLY A 203 -24.10 -2.81 -8.37
CA GLY A 203 -24.62 -2.27 -9.63
C GLY A 203 -23.69 -2.58 -10.79
N ASN A 204 -23.18 -1.53 -11.44
CA ASN A 204 -22.23 -1.63 -12.55
C ASN A 204 -20.76 -1.61 -12.12
N GLN A 205 -20.48 -1.37 -10.83
CA GLN A 205 -19.11 -1.28 -10.32
C GLN A 205 -18.67 -2.60 -9.70
N GLU A 206 -17.40 -2.93 -9.89
CA GLU A 206 -16.71 -4.03 -9.22
C GLU A 206 -15.78 -3.44 -8.15
N TYR A 207 -15.94 -3.87 -6.91
CA TYR A 207 -15.05 -3.53 -5.81
C TYR A 207 -14.18 -4.73 -5.46
N ILE A 208 -12.88 -4.53 -5.36
CA ILE A 208 -11.89 -5.56 -5.03
C ILE A 208 -11.07 -5.06 -3.85
N ASN A 209 -11.18 -5.72 -2.71
CA ASN A 209 -10.18 -5.60 -1.67
C ASN A 209 -9.10 -6.66 -1.89
N ILE A 210 -7.91 -6.20 -2.27
CA ILE A 210 -6.76 -7.09 -2.51
C ILE A 210 -6.27 -7.69 -1.19
N PRO A 211 -5.60 -8.85 -1.21
CA PRO A 211 -5.14 -9.50 0.02
C PRO A 211 -4.05 -8.67 0.70
N SER A 212 -4.03 -8.76 2.04
CA SER A 212 -2.87 -8.33 2.80
C SER A 212 -1.78 -9.38 2.64
N LEU A 213 -0.60 -8.95 2.19
CA LEU A 213 0.54 -9.85 2.09
C LEU A 213 0.94 -10.37 3.48
N CYS A 214 0.72 -9.59 4.54
CA CYS A 214 0.94 -10.03 5.91
C CYS A 214 -0.07 -11.09 6.37
N CYS A 215 -1.37 -10.88 6.14
CA CYS A 215 -2.42 -11.74 6.71
C CYS A 215 -2.74 -12.96 5.85
N GLN A 216 -2.93 -12.76 4.54
CA GLN A 216 -3.30 -13.83 3.61
C GLN A 216 -2.09 -14.45 2.89
N LYS A 217 -0.88 -13.91 3.07
CA LYS A 217 0.35 -14.40 2.41
C LYS A 217 0.19 -14.51 0.89
N SER A 218 -0.55 -13.56 0.30
CA SER A 218 -0.87 -13.53 -1.12
C SER A 218 -0.83 -12.10 -1.66
N PHE A 219 -0.73 -11.99 -2.99
CA PHE A 219 -0.79 -10.74 -3.74
C PHE A 219 -1.76 -10.90 -4.91
N THR A 220 -2.24 -9.81 -5.51
CA THR A 220 -3.13 -9.89 -6.67
C THR A 220 -2.34 -9.71 -7.96
N ARG A 221 -2.59 -10.55 -8.96
CA ARG A 221 -2.11 -10.40 -10.33
C ARG A 221 -3.27 -10.03 -11.25
N PHE A 222 -3.04 -9.08 -12.15
CA PHE A 222 -3.91 -8.86 -13.29
C PHE A 222 -3.40 -9.67 -14.48
N LYS A 223 -4.20 -10.63 -14.95
CA LYS A 223 -3.85 -11.52 -16.06
C LYS A 223 -5.10 -11.90 -16.84
N ASN A 224 -5.03 -11.89 -18.17
CA ASN A 224 -6.14 -12.31 -19.03
C ASN A 224 -7.47 -11.61 -18.67
N LYS A 225 -7.43 -10.30 -18.43
CA LYS A 225 -8.59 -9.45 -18.07
C LYS A 225 -9.19 -9.70 -16.68
N THR A 226 -8.54 -10.50 -15.83
CA THR A 226 -9.05 -10.82 -14.49
C THR A 226 -8.01 -10.50 -13.41
N PHE A 227 -8.51 -10.20 -12.21
CA PHE A 227 -7.71 -10.04 -11.01
C PHE A 227 -7.74 -11.35 -10.22
N LEU A 228 -6.58 -11.95 -10.00
CA LEU A 228 -6.42 -13.25 -9.35
C LEU A 228 -5.46 -13.14 -8.17
N ASN A 229 -5.81 -13.73 -7.03
CA ASN A 229 -4.91 -13.79 -5.89
C ASN A 229 -3.96 -14.97 -6.03
N GLU A 230 -2.66 -14.71 -5.95
CA GLU A 230 -1.59 -15.70 -5.97
C GLU A 230 -0.97 -15.79 -4.57
N ASN A 231 -0.81 -17.01 -4.07
CA ASN A 231 -0.05 -17.24 -2.85
C ASN A 231 1.43 -16.93 -3.10
N LEU A 232 2.07 -16.34 -2.10
CA LEU A 232 3.52 -16.17 -2.09
C LEU A 232 4.20 -17.51 -1.84
#